data_AF-A0A1V9YG68-F1
#
_entry.id   AF-A0A1V9YG68-F1
#
_cell.length_a   1.000
_cell.length_b   1.000
_cell.length_c   1.000
_cell.angle_alpha   90.00
_cell.angle_beta   90.00
_cell.angle_gamma   90.00
#
_symmetry.space_group_name_H-M   'P 1'
#
loop_
_entity.id
_entity.type
_entity.pdbx_description
1 polymer ?
#
loop_
_entity_poly.entity_id
_entity_poly.type
_entity_poly.pdbx_seq_one_letter_code
_entity_poly.pdbx_strand_id
1 'polypeptide(L)'
;MTKKARKTATTKSRAVSTSKATRKHAAITIYDGLHILDCHNDIGGKQTRTARHFRVNGFPTLDQPTISPTICDFVSYVDEDNEVA
;
A
#
# COMPACT_ATOMS: atom_id res chain seq x y z
N MET A 1 57.13 -13.71 -2.37
CA MET A 1 55.67 -13.87 -2.54
C MET A 1 54.95 -13.17 -1.40
N THR A 2 54.30 -12.03 -1.66
CA THR A 2 53.64 -11.21 -0.62
C THR A 2 52.14 -11.53 -0.56
N LYS A 3 51.66 -11.99 0.61
CA LYS A 3 50.24 -12.30 0.85
C LYS A 3 49.45 -10.99 0.93
N LYS A 4 48.49 -10.79 0.02
CA LYS A 4 47.55 -9.66 0.07
C LYS A 4 46.50 -9.91 1.18
N ALA A 5 46.43 -9.02 2.15
CA ALA A 5 45.39 -9.05 3.18
C ALA A 5 44.02 -8.69 2.58
N ARG A 6 43.03 -9.57 2.77
CA ARG A 6 41.65 -9.41 2.31
C ARG A 6 40.93 -8.43 3.24
N LYS A 7 40.59 -7.24 2.74
CA LYS A 7 39.79 -6.24 3.49
C LYS A 7 38.40 -6.83 3.76
N THR A 8 38.05 -7.01 5.03
CA THR A 8 36.70 -7.39 5.44
C THR A 8 35.77 -6.20 5.26
N ALA A 9 34.75 -6.36 4.43
CA ALA A 9 33.72 -5.34 4.24
C ALA A 9 32.87 -5.26 5.51
N THR A 10 33.00 -4.15 6.24
CA THR A 10 32.18 -3.87 7.41
C THR A 10 30.74 -3.64 6.95
N THR A 11 29.85 -4.59 7.21
CA THR A 11 28.41 -4.44 6.96
C THR A 11 27.92 -3.25 7.79
N LYS A 12 27.59 -2.13 7.14
CA LYS A 12 26.97 -0.98 7.79
C LYS A 12 25.59 -1.42 8.30
N SER A 13 25.51 -1.72 9.59
CA SER A 13 24.25 -1.93 10.30
C SER A 13 23.46 -0.61 10.23
N ARG A 14 22.40 -0.60 9.42
CA ARG A 14 21.48 0.54 9.33
C ARG A 14 20.59 0.48 10.57
N ALA A 15 20.75 1.45 11.47
CA ALA A 15 19.88 1.61 12.62
C ALA A 15 18.41 1.69 12.16
N VAL A 16 17.59 0.73 12.62
CA VAL A 16 16.15 0.76 12.41
C VAL A 16 15.59 1.78 13.40
N SER A 17 15.10 2.91 12.90
CA SER A 17 14.43 3.93 13.72
C SER A 17 13.18 3.33 14.38
N THR A 18 13.22 3.16 15.69
CA THR A 18 12.09 2.73 16.53
C THR A 18 11.26 3.95 16.93
N SER A 19 10.57 4.57 15.96
CA SER A 19 9.52 5.54 16.26
C SER A 19 8.48 5.59 15.13
N LYS A 20 7.90 4.44 14.77
CA LYS A 20 6.63 4.45 14.06
C LYS A 20 5.54 4.70 15.08
N ALA A 21 5.12 5.96 15.21
CA ALA A 21 3.80 6.23 15.77
C ALA A 21 2.79 5.41 14.95
N THR A 22 2.06 4.52 15.61
CA THR A 22 0.99 3.74 14.97
C THR A 22 -0.07 4.72 14.52
N ARG A 23 0.01 5.14 13.25
CA ARG A 23 -0.98 6.04 12.66
C ARG A 23 -2.31 5.30 12.75
N LYS A 24 -3.25 5.82 13.55
CA LYS A 24 -4.60 5.27 13.61
C LYS A 24 -5.20 5.44 12.21
N HIS A 25 -5.45 4.33 11.53
CA HIS A 25 -6.19 4.37 10.27
C HIS A 25 -7.60 4.87 10.60
N ALA A 26 -8.02 5.94 9.92
CA ALA A 26 -9.42 6.34 9.98
C ALA A 26 -10.25 5.16 9.46
N ALA A 27 -11.38 4.87 10.11
CA ALA A 27 -12.30 3.87 9.61
C ALA A 27 -12.78 4.31 8.21
N ILE A 28 -12.49 3.50 7.20
CA ILE A 28 -12.98 3.70 5.83
C ILE A 28 -14.45 3.28 5.84
N THR A 29 -15.34 4.18 5.45
CA THR A 29 -16.75 3.80 5.29
C THR A 29 -16.96 3.00 4.01
N ILE A 30 -18.07 2.27 3.91
CA ILE A 30 -18.42 1.55 2.67
C ILE A 30 -18.47 2.51 1.47
N TYR A 31 -18.99 3.73 1.69
CA TYR A 31 -19.04 4.78 0.68
C TYR A 31 -17.64 5.18 0.19
N ASP A 32 -16.69 5.39 1.11
CA ASP A 32 -15.30 5.70 0.76
C ASP A 32 -14.66 4.54 -0.03
N GLY A 33 -14.99 3.30 0.31
CA GLY A 33 -14.52 2.11 -0.40
C GLY A 33 -14.97 2.06 -1.86
N LEU A 34 -16.24 2.39 -2.13
CA LEU A 34 -16.76 2.48 -3.50
C LEU A 34 -16.05 3.56 -4.31
N HIS A 35 -15.82 4.75 -3.74
CA HIS A 35 -15.06 5.82 -4.42
C HIS A 35 -13.62 5.43 -4.73
N ILE A 36 -12.97 4.69 -3.82
CA ILE A 36 -11.62 4.16 -4.04
C ILE A 36 -11.63 3.17 -5.21
N LEU A 37 -12.66 2.32 -5.29
CA LEU A 37 -12.80 1.32 -6.35
C LEU A 37 -13.10 1.95 -7.71
N ASP A 38 -14.00 2.92 -7.79
CA ASP A 38 -14.30 3.67 -9.02
C ASP A 38 -13.02 4.37 -9.55
N CYS A 39 -12.32 5.07 -8.66
CA CYS A 39 -11.04 5.71 -8.98
C CYS A 39 -9.97 4.69 -9.40
N HIS A 40 -9.98 3.50 -8.80
CA HIS A 40 -9.07 2.43 -9.18
C HIS A 40 -9.31 1.94 -10.61
N ASN A 41 -10.57 1.74 -10.97
CA ASN A 41 -10.98 1.30 -12.30
C ASN A 41 -10.72 2.39 -13.35
N ASP A 42 -11.05 3.65 -13.06
CA ASP A 42 -10.83 4.79 -13.95
C ASP A 42 -9.34 4.99 -14.30
N ILE A 43 -8.44 4.68 -13.37
CA ILE A 43 -6.99 4.86 -13.55
C ILE A 43 -6.32 3.58 -14.08
N GLY A 44 -7.12 2.57 -14.47
CA GLY A 44 -6.68 1.35 -15.13
C GLY A 44 -6.16 0.28 -14.18
N GLY A 45 -6.77 0.13 -13.00
CA GLY A 45 -6.53 -0.98 -12.09
C GLY A 45 -5.16 -0.94 -11.38
N LYS A 46 -4.53 0.23 -11.27
CA LYS A 46 -3.20 0.37 -10.66
C LYS A 46 -3.27 1.01 -9.28
N GLN A 47 -3.16 0.19 -8.24
CA GLN A 47 -3.25 0.64 -6.84
C GLN A 47 -2.27 1.77 -6.50
N THR A 48 -1.05 1.72 -7.03
CA THR A 48 -0.03 2.77 -6.83
C THR A 48 -0.44 4.10 -7.45
N ARG A 49 -1.15 4.07 -8.57
CA ARG A 49 -1.69 5.28 -9.20
C ARG A 49 -2.91 5.80 -8.46
N THR A 50 -3.79 4.92 -8.00
CA THR A 50 -4.94 5.26 -7.13
C THR A 50 -4.47 5.96 -5.85
N ALA A 51 -3.49 5.38 -5.15
CA ALA A 51 -2.91 6.00 -3.96
C ALA A 51 -2.25 7.36 -4.24
N ARG A 52 -1.54 7.48 -5.38
CA ARG A 52 -0.97 8.75 -5.79
C ARG A 52 -2.06 9.79 -6.07
N HIS A 53 -3.16 9.41 -6.72
CA HIS A 53 -4.29 10.27 -7.02
C HIS A 53 -4.92 10.87 -5.75
N PHE A 54 -5.25 10.02 -4.78
CA PHE A 54 -5.80 10.51 -3.51
C PHE A 54 -4.81 11.39 -2.75
N ARG A 55 -3.52 11.04 -2.76
CA ARG A 55 -2.48 11.86 -2.10
C ARG A 55 -2.34 13.26 -2.71
N VAL A 56 -2.44 13.40 -4.04
CA VAL A 56 -2.35 14.73 -4.69
C VAL A 56 -3.62 15.55 -4.52
N ASN A 57 -4.77 14.88 -4.32
CA ASN A 57 -6.08 15.51 -4.15
C ASN A 57 -6.43 15.83 -2.69
N GLY A 58 -5.46 15.80 -1.77
CA GLY A 58 -5.67 16.21 -0.38
C GLY A 58 -6.10 15.09 0.57
N PHE A 59 -6.01 13.82 0.15
CA PHE A 59 -6.30 12.65 0.98
C PHE A 59 -5.01 11.85 1.29
N PRO A 60 -4.09 12.38 2.11
CA PRO A 60 -2.81 11.73 2.40
C PRO A 60 -2.93 10.48 3.28
N THR A 61 -4.11 10.24 3.85
CA THR A 61 -4.45 9.05 4.64
C THR A 61 -4.86 7.87 3.77
N LEU A 62 -5.28 8.11 2.52
CA LEU A 62 -5.58 7.08 1.53
C LEU A 62 -4.30 6.70 0.77
N ASP A 63 -3.37 6.11 1.50
CA ASP A 63 -2.12 5.58 0.97
C ASP A 63 -2.25 4.10 0.59
N GLN A 64 -1.18 3.55 -0.02
CA GLN A 64 -1.16 2.17 -0.48
C GLN A 64 -1.58 1.12 0.58
N PRO A 65 -1.11 1.15 1.84
CA PRO A 65 -1.55 0.18 2.86
C PRO A 65 -3.01 0.34 3.26
N THR A 66 -3.62 1.50 3.01
CA THR A 66 -5.05 1.74 3.26
C THR A 66 -5.89 1.27 2.08
N ILE A 67 -5.44 1.53 0.85
CA ILE A 67 -6.16 1.20 -0.40
C ILE A 67 -6.09 -0.29 -0.75
N SER A 68 -4.97 -0.96 -0.49
CA SER A 68 -4.79 -2.37 -0.87
C SER A 68 -5.81 -3.29 -0.22
N PRO A 69 -6.05 -3.24 1.11
CA PRO A 69 -7.11 -4.02 1.74
C PRO A 69 -8.49 -3.68 1.17
N THR A 70 -8.80 -2.40 0.99
CA THR A 70 -10.10 -1.99 0.45
C THR A 70 -10.38 -2.61 -0.92
N ILE A 71 -9.41 -2.58 -1.83
CA ILE A 71 -9.60 -3.18 -3.16
C ILE A 71 -9.71 -4.70 -3.05
N CYS A 72 -8.87 -5.35 -2.23
CA CYS A 72 -8.92 -6.80 -2.05
C CYS A 72 -10.25 -7.27 -1.45
N ASP A 73 -10.72 -6.61 -0.38
CA ASP A 73 -11.95 -6.98 0.32
C ASP A 73 -13.19 -6.79 -0.58
N PHE A 74 -13.23 -5.71 -1.37
CA PHE A 74 -14.31 -5.48 -2.33
C PHE A 74 -14.30 -6.47 -3.51
N VAL A 75 -13.12 -6.85 -4.02
CA VAL A 75 -13.03 -7.86 -5.08
C VAL A 75 -13.53 -9.21 -4.58
N SER A 76 -13.18 -9.61 -3.35
CA SER A 76 -13.71 -10.85 -2.76
C SER A 76 -15.23 -10.82 -2.56
N TYR A 77 -15.80 -9.65 -2.26
CA TYR A 77 -17.25 -9.51 -2.09
C TYR A 77 -18.00 -9.68 -3.42
N VAL A 78 -17.47 -9.13 -4.50
CA VAL A 78 -18.09 -9.23 -5.83
C VAL A 78 -17.93 -10.64 -6.44
N ASP A 79 -16.84 -11.35 -6.15
CA ASP A 79 -16.67 -12.74 -6.64
C ASP A 79 -17.62 -13.72 -5.93
N GLU A 80 -17.94 -13.52 -4.65
CA GLU A 80 -18.91 -14.36 -3.92
C GLU A 80 -20.35 -14.17 -4.43
N ASP A 81 -20.72 -12.96 -4.89
CA ASP A 81 -22.03 -12.69 -5.50
C ASP A 81 -22.10 -13.09 -6.99
N ASN A 82 -20.98 -13.50 -7.60
CA ASN A 82 -20.90 -13.90 -9.00
C ASN A 82 -20.84 -15.44 -9.20
N GLU A 83 -21.00 -16.23 -8.13
CA GLU A 83 -21.45 -17.63 -8.22
C GLU A 83 -22.98 -17.68 -8.41
N VAL A 84 -23.47 -17.12 -9.53
CA VAL A 84 -24.82 -17.40 -10.02
C VAL A 84 -24.71 -18.42 -11.15
N ALA A 85 -24.97 -19.68 -10.77
CA ALA A 85 -25.48 -20.83 -11.54
C ALA A 85 -24.79 -21.25 -12.85
#